data_AF-A0A969ZV05-F1
#
_entry.id   AF-A0A969ZV05-F1
#
_cell.length_a   1.000
_cell.length_b   1.000
_cell.length_c   1.000
_cell.angle_alpha   90.00
_cell.angle_beta   90.00
_cell.angle_gamma   90.00
#
_symmetry.space_group_name_H-M   'P 1'
#
loop_
_entity.id
_entity.type
_entity.pdbx_description
1 polymer ?
#
loop_
_entity_poly.entity_id
_entity_poly.type
_entity_poly.pdbx_seq_one_letter_code
_entity_poly.pdbx_strand_id
1 'polypeptide(L)'
;MKFWDLYKQFGYMPVFLGKLLYEDKKIKRAVATKDYKQFKYEIEDGDIKKTQIILDDNYKIEGFRCSCDPREGICPHVICGLIHLSEFKETDDHFKRLEAKTALLAGYDKLDLQRSQELKLEVFLEAGYVASYGNAKRLSLSLKIGLDKTYVVRSIGSLLDSLTGLTTIRYGNRFTLDPNSQHFNETDQGIIDFIAAGQYQENGSYSSRDIIYYRNAIRPVLGKLKGKEVYLTSEKYGLNKLKTMIVEGNPPTHLSLTGDGDDYILKKDKALTFAITDDFSYIFYDGLVYKTTSDFMKRNGIIYREFIEKDIQEIEIGKKDLDLFVNKVLVNVSSVSKVDMDESLSDRIKIEPLEAEFYIDFEDSVLVGDLIFKYGPYEFTTKDEGGTYDVAVLRDSEREAEILESLKKTGFSLSGGRLELKDEDRIFELLSGKEDISGFSNLKIFYSEDLKRMNDVSRAKMKSVFSYNPGIDLLEINFRTEGLGDIDYTALFDSIKKKKKYFKLKTGDFISIDEDTQELLEDLYKNGDLDPKKFTEGDLKIPKYRSFYLDAFIRSRKLDHMEENVDLKRLVESVKNGEEREYKLPTGITADLRAYQVRGYQWMKNLQEF
;
A
#
# COMPACT_ATOMS: atom_id res chain seq x y z
N MET A 1 -12.87 -6.38 -41.20
CA MET A 1 -14.07 -7.04 -40.62
C MET A 1 -13.78 -8.53 -40.62
N LYS A 2 -13.72 -9.19 -39.46
CA LYS A 2 -13.28 -10.60 -39.38
C LYS A 2 -14.43 -11.53 -39.80
N PHE A 3 -14.10 -12.76 -40.21
CA PHE A 3 -15.08 -13.78 -40.66
C PHE A 3 -16.24 -13.99 -39.66
N TRP A 4 -15.95 -13.93 -38.36
CA TRP A 4 -16.94 -14.06 -37.29
C TRP A 4 -17.91 -12.87 -37.18
N ASP A 5 -17.49 -11.66 -37.58
CA ASP A 5 -18.34 -10.47 -37.58
C ASP A 5 -19.36 -10.54 -38.72
N LEU A 6 -18.91 -10.97 -39.91
CA LEU A 6 -19.77 -11.25 -41.06
C LEU A 6 -20.79 -12.36 -40.75
N TYR A 7 -20.35 -13.43 -40.09
CA TYR A 7 -21.21 -14.55 -39.68
C TYR A 7 -22.34 -14.09 -38.74
N LYS A 8 -22.03 -13.29 -37.71
CA LYS A 8 -23.03 -12.76 -36.77
C LYS A 8 -24.05 -11.85 -37.45
N GLN A 9 -23.63 -11.09 -38.47
CA GLN A 9 -24.47 -10.09 -39.11
C GLN A 9 -25.34 -10.64 -40.24
N PHE A 10 -24.84 -11.64 -40.99
CA PHE A 10 -25.45 -12.07 -42.25
C PHE A 10 -25.77 -13.57 -42.33
N GLY A 11 -25.46 -14.33 -41.28
CA GLY A 11 -25.74 -15.76 -41.19
C GLY A 11 -24.71 -16.64 -41.91
N TYR A 12 -24.76 -17.94 -41.62
CA TYR A 12 -23.72 -18.90 -42.05
C TYR A 12 -23.62 -19.04 -43.57
N MET A 13 -24.74 -19.31 -44.24
CA MET A 13 -24.74 -19.78 -45.63
C MET A 13 -24.21 -18.73 -46.64
N PRO A 14 -24.64 -17.45 -46.60
CA PRO A 14 -24.09 -16.44 -47.50
C PRO A 14 -22.60 -16.17 -47.25
N VAL A 15 -22.18 -16.26 -45.98
CA VAL A 15 -20.80 -15.98 -45.56
C VAL A 15 -19.86 -17.09 -45.98
N PHE A 16 -20.27 -18.34 -45.81
CA PHE A 16 -19.51 -19.51 -46.23
C PHE A 16 -19.32 -19.55 -47.75
N LEU A 17 -20.40 -19.38 -48.52
CA LEU A 17 -20.34 -19.36 -49.99
C LEU A 17 -19.54 -18.16 -50.52
N GLY A 18 -19.68 -16.99 -49.89
CA GLY A 18 -18.91 -15.80 -50.26
C GLY A 18 -17.42 -15.96 -50.02
N LYS A 19 -17.03 -16.65 -48.95
CA LYS A 19 -15.64 -17.00 -48.67
C LYS A 19 -15.07 -17.99 -49.70
N LEU A 20 -15.84 -19.01 -50.09
CA LEU A 20 -15.42 -19.95 -51.14
C LEU A 20 -15.17 -19.23 -52.47
N LEU A 21 -16.08 -18.34 -52.89
CA LEU A 21 -15.89 -17.53 -54.11
C LEU A 21 -14.62 -16.67 -54.04
N TYR A 22 -14.26 -16.18 -52.86
CA TYR A 22 -13.04 -15.39 -52.65
C TYR A 22 -11.78 -16.26 -52.75
N GLU A 23 -11.76 -17.39 -52.02
CA GLU A 23 -10.63 -18.35 -52.01
C GLU A 23 -10.39 -18.97 -53.40
N ASP A 24 -11.45 -19.24 -54.15
CA ASP A 24 -11.41 -19.72 -55.54
C ASP A 24 -11.03 -18.63 -56.56
N LYS A 25 -10.69 -17.42 -56.10
CA LYS A 25 -10.26 -16.27 -56.93
C LYS A 25 -11.27 -15.90 -58.02
N LYS A 26 -12.56 -15.89 -57.68
CA LYS A 26 -13.65 -15.59 -58.63
C LYS A 26 -13.83 -14.11 -58.95
N ILE A 27 -13.14 -13.21 -58.26
CA ILE A 27 -13.14 -11.77 -58.58
C ILE A 27 -12.31 -11.56 -59.86
N LYS A 28 -12.99 -11.24 -60.97
CA LYS A 28 -12.34 -10.93 -62.26
C LYS A 28 -11.93 -9.48 -62.39
N ARG A 29 -12.69 -8.59 -61.76
CA ARG A 29 -12.45 -7.15 -61.79
C ARG A 29 -12.88 -6.52 -60.48
N ALA A 30 -12.04 -5.63 -59.95
CA ALA A 30 -12.36 -4.76 -58.83
C ALA A 30 -11.97 -3.32 -59.19
N VAL A 31 -12.91 -2.39 -59.05
CA VAL A 31 -12.69 -0.96 -59.36
C VAL A 31 -13.25 -0.11 -58.22
N ALA A 32 -12.44 0.81 -57.71
CA ALA A 32 -12.87 1.82 -56.75
C ALA A 32 -13.09 3.17 -57.44
N THR A 33 -13.98 4.00 -56.90
CA THR A 33 -14.06 5.43 -57.23
C THR A 33 -12.83 6.17 -56.69
N LYS A 34 -12.52 7.35 -57.25
CA LYS A 34 -11.34 8.14 -56.85
C LYS A 34 -11.34 8.53 -55.36
N ASP A 35 -12.51 8.65 -54.75
CA ASP A 35 -12.72 8.96 -53.33
C ASP A 35 -12.78 7.72 -52.44
N TYR A 36 -12.65 6.52 -53.03
CA TYR A 36 -12.78 5.22 -52.36
C TYR A 36 -14.10 5.02 -51.61
N LYS A 37 -15.17 5.73 -52.01
CA LYS A 37 -16.50 5.57 -51.41
C LYS A 37 -17.34 4.51 -52.09
N GLN A 38 -16.99 4.10 -53.30
CA GLN A 38 -17.71 3.03 -54.00
C GLN A 38 -16.75 2.02 -54.61
N PHE A 39 -17.00 0.75 -54.33
CA PHE A 39 -16.26 -0.37 -54.90
C PHE A 39 -17.19 -1.20 -55.76
N LYS A 40 -16.77 -1.50 -56.98
CA LYS A 40 -17.50 -2.32 -57.95
C LYS A 40 -16.70 -3.58 -58.23
N TYR A 41 -17.35 -4.73 -58.17
CA TYR A 41 -16.72 -6.02 -58.45
C TYR A 41 -17.47 -6.77 -59.56
N GLU A 42 -16.72 -7.51 -60.37
CA GLU A 42 -17.22 -8.50 -61.32
C GLU A 42 -16.78 -9.88 -60.85
N ILE A 43 -17.75 -10.71 -60.43
CA ILE A 43 -17.51 -12.00 -59.80
C ILE A 43 -18.05 -13.10 -60.70
N GLU A 44 -17.21 -14.08 -61.05
CA GLU A 44 -17.57 -15.21 -61.90
C GLU A 44 -18.24 -16.33 -61.07
N ASP A 45 -19.53 -16.52 -61.29
CA ASP A 45 -20.35 -17.57 -60.67
C ASP A 45 -21.42 -18.05 -61.66
N GLY A 46 -21.00 -18.93 -62.57
CA GLY A 46 -21.72 -19.26 -63.80
C GLY A 46 -21.65 -18.12 -64.81
N ASP A 47 -22.40 -17.04 -64.54
CA ASP A 47 -22.33 -15.75 -65.27
C ASP A 47 -21.60 -14.69 -64.43
N ILE A 48 -21.16 -13.60 -65.06
CA ILE A 48 -20.57 -12.46 -64.34
C ILE A 48 -21.66 -11.76 -63.51
N LYS A 49 -21.48 -11.74 -62.19
CA LYS A 49 -22.30 -10.96 -61.25
C LYS A 49 -21.60 -9.66 -60.91
N LYS A 50 -22.31 -8.54 -61.08
CA LYS A 50 -21.81 -7.19 -60.78
C LYS A 50 -22.26 -6.80 -59.39
N THR A 51 -21.31 -6.57 -58.49
CA THR A 51 -21.60 -6.08 -57.14
C THR A 51 -21.10 -4.66 -56.96
N GLN A 52 -21.76 -3.92 -56.07
CA GLN A 52 -21.35 -2.60 -55.64
C GLN A 52 -21.43 -2.52 -54.12
N ILE A 53 -20.39 -2.01 -53.48
CA ILE A 53 -20.34 -1.69 -52.05
C ILE A 53 -20.13 -0.18 -51.93
N ILE A 54 -20.94 0.47 -51.10
CA ILE A 54 -20.96 1.91 -50.87
C ILE A 54 -20.53 2.16 -49.42
N LEU A 55 -19.62 3.10 -49.22
CA LEU A 55 -19.13 3.51 -47.92
C LEU A 55 -19.58 4.95 -47.60
N ASP A 56 -19.87 5.21 -46.32
CA ASP A 56 -20.20 6.53 -45.80
C ASP A 56 -18.95 7.43 -45.66
N ASP A 57 -19.14 8.65 -45.16
CA ASP A 57 -18.05 9.61 -44.91
C ASP A 57 -17.03 9.13 -43.86
N ASN A 58 -17.42 8.16 -43.02
CA ASN A 58 -16.55 7.49 -42.03
C ASN A 58 -15.99 6.17 -42.56
N TYR A 59 -16.16 5.90 -43.86
CA TYR A 59 -15.72 4.70 -44.55
C TYR A 59 -16.29 3.39 -43.98
N LYS A 60 -17.44 3.47 -43.32
CA LYS A 60 -18.28 2.33 -42.90
C LYS A 60 -19.23 1.95 -44.03
N ILE A 61 -19.68 0.71 -44.06
CA ILE A 61 -20.58 0.21 -45.11
C ILE A 61 -21.94 0.91 -44.98
N GLU A 62 -22.28 1.74 -45.97
CA GLU A 62 -23.57 2.43 -46.07
C GLU A 62 -24.60 1.54 -46.79
N GLY A 63 -24.16 0.81 -47.81
CA GLY A 63 -25.04 -0.07 -48.56
C GLY A 63 -24.32 -0.92 -49.59
N PHE A 64 -25.04 -1.88 -50.17
CA PHE A 64 -24.53 -2.76 -51.21
C PHE A 64 -25.62 -3.14 -52.21
N ARG A 65 -25.19 -3.52 -53.42
CA ARG A 65 -26.07 -4.00 -54.51
C ARG A 65 -25.39 -5.15 -55.25
N CYS A 66 -26.18 -6.08 -55.77
CA CYS A 66 -25.72 -7.12 -56.67
C CYS A 66 -26.69 -7.29 -57.84
N SER A 67 -26.18 -7.71 -59.00
CA SER A 67 -26.98 -8.05 -60.18
C SER A 67 -27.60 -9.46 -60.12
N CYS A 68 -27.35 -10.26 -59.07
CA CYS A 68 -28.12 -11.46 -58.82
C CYS A 68 -29.44 -11.08 -58.14
N ASP A 69 -30.56 -11.71 -58.50
CA ASP A 69 -31.85 -11.51 -57.85
C ASP A 69 -31.88 -12.21 -56.48
N PRO A 70 -31.67 -11.51 -55.35
CA PRO A 70 -31.59 -12.13 -54.04
C PRO A 70 -33.00 -12.12 -53.44
N ARG A 71 -33.66 -13.29 -53.38
CA ARG A 71 -35.03 -13.40 -52.87
C ARG A 71 -35.20 -13.04 -51.40
N GLU A 72 -34.11 -12.90 -50.63
CA GLU A 72 -34.01 -12.14 -49.38
C GLU A 72 -32.54 -12.16 -48.87
N GLY A 73 -32.02 -11.03 -48.38
CA GLY A 73 -30.71 -10.93 -47.71
C GLY A 73 -29.50 -10.59 -48.59
N ILE A 74 -28.31 -10.57 -47.97
CA ILE A 74 -27.02 -10.32 -48.66
C ILE A 74 -26.63 -11.56 -49.47
N CYS A 75 -26.18 -11.38 -50.71
CA CYS A 75 -25.75 -12.50 -51.52
C CYS A 75 -24.27 -12.85 -51.29
N PRO A 76 -23.85 -14.10 -51.59
CA PRO A 76 -22.45 -14.53 -51.53
C PRO A 76 -21.49 -13.63 -52.32
N HIS A 77 -21.92 -13.05 -53.44
CA HIS A 77 -21.08 -12.15 -54.25
C HIS A 77 -20.74 -10.85 -53.51
N VAL A 78 -21.69 -10.28 -52.76
CA VAL A 78 -21.42 -9.08 -51.94
C VAL A 78 -20.46 -9.44 -50.81
N ILE A 79 -20.65 -10.60 -50.17
CA ILE A 79 -19.71 -11.08 -49.13
C ILE A 79 -18.30 -11.25 -49.70
N CYS A 80 -18.16 -11.86 -50.89
CA CYS A 80 -16.87 -12.01 -51.57
C CYS A 80 -16.20 -10.64 -51.80
N GLY A 81 -16.97 -9.63 -52.23
CA GLY A 81 -16.49 -8.25 -52.34
C GLY A 81 -16.11 -7.61 -51.00
N LEU A 82 -16.86 -7.89 -49.92
CA LEU A 82 -16.59 -7.39 -48.57
C LEU A 82 -15.31 -7.98 -47.96
N ILE A 83 -15.03 -9.26 -48.22
CA ILE A 83 -13.79 -9.91 -47.79
C ILE A 83 -12.60 -9.26 -48.50
N HIS A 84 -12.67 -9.15 -49.82
CA HIS A 84 -11.64 -8.44 -50.59
C HIS A 84 -11.46 -7.00 -50.10
N LEU A 85 -12.56 -6.27 -49.84
CA LEU A 85 -12.48 -4.89 -49.35
C LEU A 85 -11.79 -4.82 -47.98
N SER A 86 -12.05 -5.78 -47.09
CA SER A 86 -11.41 -5.83 -45.78
C SER A 86 -9.89 -5.99 -45.90
N GLU A 87 -9.43 -6.93 -46.74
CA GLU A 87 -7.99 -7.15 -46.96
C GLU A 87 -7.34 -5.97 -47.71
N PHE A 88 -8.07 -5.37 -48.64
CA PHE A 88 -7.62 -4.16 -49.34
C PHE A 88 -7.42 -3.00 -48.36
N LYS A 89 -8.35 -2.76 -47.43
CA LYS A 89 -8.20 -1.72 -46.39
C LYS A 89 -6.97 -1.92 -45.51
N GLU A 90 -6.63 -3.17 -45.19
CA GLU A 90 -5.47 -3.50 -44.35
C GLU A 90 -4.12 -3.34 -45.08
N THR A 91 -4.13 -3.40 -46.41
CA THR A 91 -2.91 -3.36 -47.23
C THR A 91 -2.69 -2.00 -47.89
N ASP A 92 -3.75 -1.24 -48.16
CA ASP A 92 -3.72 0.04 -48.84
C ASP A 92 -3.29 1.22 -47.93
N ASP A 93 -2.26 1.95 -48.36
CA ASP A 93 -1.70 3.07 -47.60
C ASP A 93 -2.66 4.26 -47.44
N HIS A 94 -3.58 4.47 -48.37
CA HIS A 94 -4.56 5.56 -48.25
C HIS A 94 -5.57 5.25 -47.15
N PHE A 95 -6.05 4.01 -47.04
CA PHE A 95 -6.91 3.58 -45.94
C PHE A 95 -6.21 3.63 -44.57
N LYS A 96 -4.96 3.19 -44.48
CA LYS A 96 -4.18 3.31 -43.22
C LYS A 96 -4.04 4.76 -42.76
N ARG A 97 -3.73 5.69 -43.68
CA ARG A 97 -3.61 7.13 -43.37
C ARG A 97 -4.93 7.73 -42.92
N LEU A 98 -6.02 7.28 -43.52
CA LEU A 98 -7.36 7.72 -43.20
C LEU A 98 -7.84 7.19 -41.84
N GLU A 99 -7.57 5.92 -41.51
CA GLU A 99 -7.79 5.35 -40.18
C GLU A 99 -6.94 6.06 -39.13
N ALA A 100 -5.66 6.33 -39.43
CA ALA A 100 -4.78 7.09 -38.54
C ALA A 100 -5.29 8.52 -38.31
N LYS A 101 -5.79 9.21 -39.35
CA LYS A 101 -6.42 10.54 -39.23
C LYS A 101 -7.65 10.47 -38.31
N THR A 102 -8.53 9.50 -38.50
CA THR A 102 -9.74 9.32 -37.67
C THR A 102 -9.37 9.00 -36.22
N ALA A 103 -8.37 8.13 -36.01
CA ALA A 103 -7.86 7.80 -34.68
C ALA A 103 -7.16 9.00 -34.00
N LEU A 104 -6.45 9.83 -34.77
CA LEU A 104 -5.84 11.07 -34.28
C LEU A 104 -6.91 12.09 -33.88
N LEU A 105 -7.93 12.33 -34.71
CA LEU A 105 -9.04 13.21 -34.37
C LEU A 105 -9.76 12.74 -33.11
N ALA A 106 -10.12 11.44 -33.04
CA ALA A 106 -10.75 10.87 -31.86
C ALA A 106 -9.83 10.91 -30.61
N GLY A 107 -8.51 10.73 -30.79
CA GLY A 107 -7.53 10.78 -29.72
C GLY A 107 -7.29 12.19 -29.18
N TYR A 108 -7.37 13.21 -30.04
CA TYR A 108 -7.23 14.62 -29.65
C TYR A 108 -8.56 15.24 -29.18
N ASP A 109 -9.71 14.75 -29.64
CA ASP A 109 -11.01 15.07 -29.05
C ASP A 109 -11.06 14.62 -27.57
N LYS A 110 -10.37 13.53 -27.22
CA LYS A 110 -10.15 13.11 -25.82
C LYS A 110 -9.21 14.02 -25.02
N LEU A 111 -8.43 14.89 -25.65
CA LEU A 111 -7.57 15.87 -24.95
C LEU A 111 -8.31 17.18 -24.66
N ASP A 112 -9.42 17.45 -25.35
CA ASP A 112 -10.25 18.65 -25.17
C ASP A 112 -11.25 18.49 -23.98
N LEU A 113 -10.77 17.88 -22.88
CA LEU A 113 -11.53 17.49 -21.67
C LEU A 113 -12.10 18.67 -20.85
N GLN A 114 -12.08 19.91 -21.33
CA GLN A 114 -12.69 21.05 -20.64
C GLN A 114 -14.24 21.04 -20.67
N ARG A 115 -14.87 20.05 -21.31
CA ARG A 115 -16.34 19.92 -21.40
C ARG A 115 -16.90 18.52 -21.18
N SER A 116 -16.10 17.59 -20.65
CA SER A 116 -16.60 16.21 -20.46
C SER A 116 -17.46 16.10 -19.21
N GLN A 117 -18.58 15.40 -19.34
CA GLN A 117 -19.52 15.21 -18.23
C GLN A 117 -19.18 13.92 -17.48
N GLU A 118 -19.10 13.99 -16.16
CA GLU A 118 -18.86 12.81 -15.32
C GLU A 118 -20.12 11.94 -15.23
N LEU A 119 -19.96 10.65 -15.51
CA LEU A 119 -20.98 9.61 -15.39
C LEU A 119 -20.98 9.04 -13.97
N LYS A 120 -22.17 8.90 -13.40
CA LYS A 120 -22.42 8.15 -12.19
C LYS A 120 -22.58 6.67 -12.53
N LEU A 121 -21.85 5.81 -11.82
CA LEU A 121 -22.04 4.36 -11.83
C LEU A 121 -22.72 3.89 -10.54
N GLU A 122 -23.88 3.26 -10.67
CA GLU A 122 -24.53 2.53 -9.58
C GLU A 122 -24.41 1.01 -9.82
N VAL A 123 -23.94 0.30 -8.80
CA VAL A 123 -23.75 -1.15 -8.83
C VAL A 123 -24.82 -1.82 -7.98
N PHE A 124 -25.53 -2.78 -8.56
CA PHE A 124 -26.57 -3.56 -7.92
C PHE A 124 -26.10 -5.01 -7.80
N LEU A 125 -26.10 -5.52 -6.58
CA LEU A 125 -25.79 -6.90 -6.24
C LEU A 125 -27.08 -7.60 -5.83
N GLU A 126 -27.38 -8.74 -6.43
CA GLU A 126 -28.53 -9.56 -6.06
C GLU A 126 -28.07 -10.95 -5.60
N ALA A 127 -28.32 -11.26 -4.33
CA ALA A 127 -28.00 -12.54 -3.71
C ALA A 127 -29.23 -13.46 -3.76
N GLY A 128 -29.14 -14.55 -4.54
CA GLY A 128 -30.24 -15.50 -4.74
C GLY A 128 -29.77 -16.94 -4.95
N TYR A 129 -30.71 -17.82 -5.29
CA TYR A 129 -30.48 -19.26 -5.52
C TYR A 129 -30.91 -19.66 -6.94
N VAL A 130 -30.25 -20.67 -7.51
CA VAL A 130 -30.66 -21.27 -8.79
C VAL A 130 -31.20 -22.67 -8.57
N ALA A 131 -32.49 -22.86 -8.83
CA ALA A 131 -33.16 -24.15 -8.68
C ALA A 131 -32.59 -25.25 -9.61
N SER A 132 -32.12 -24.89 -10.81
CA SER A 132 -31.62 -25.83 -11.83
C SER A 132 -30.21 -26.38 -11.55
N TYR A 133 -29.48 -25.84 -10.57
CA TYR A 133 -28.15 -26.31 -10.16
C TYR A 133 -28.13 -26.66 -8.67
N GLY A 134 -29.13 -27.42 -8.21
CA GLY A 134 -29.18 -27.95 -6.85
C GLY A 134 -29.21 -26.89 -5.75
N ASN A 135 -29.85 -25.74 -5.99
CA ASN A 135 -29.86 -24.57 -5.09
C ASN A 135 -28.45 -24.02 -4.79
N ALA A 136 -27.57 -23.99 -5.79
CA ALA A 136 -26.31 -23.27 -5.67
C ALA A 136 -26.57 -21.77 -5.49
N LYS A 137 -25.88 -21.17 -4.53
CA LYS A 137 -25.91 -19.73 -4.26
C LYS A 137 -25.29 -18.98 -5.43
N ARG A 138 -26.00 -17.96 -5.93
CA ARG A 138 -25.51 -17.04 -6.96
C ARG A 138 -25.54 -15.61 -6.46
N LEU A 139 -24.58 -14.84 -6.92
CA LEU A 139 -24.63 -13.39 -6.86
C LEU A 139 -24.64 -12.87 -8.30
N SER A 140 -25.61 -12.03 -8.64
CA SER A 140 -25.60 -11.30 -9.89
C SER A 140 -25.21 -9.85 -9.67
N LEU A 141 -24.49 -9.31 -10.64
CA LEU A 141 -24.12 -7.90 -10.72
C LEU A 141 -24.85 -7.27 -11.91
N SER A 142 -25.53 -6.16 -11.65
CA SER A 142 -26.12 -5.32 -12.69
C SER A 142 -25.76 -3.85 -12.46
N LEU A 143 -25.77 -3.07 -13.54
CA LEU A 143 -25.27 -1.70 -13.54
C LEU A 143 -26.38 -0.72 -13.91
N LYS A 144 -26.30 0.48 -13.33
CA LYS A 144 -26.94 1.66 -13.91
C LYS A 144 -25.91 2.77 -14.12
N ILE A 145 -26.08 3.50 -15.20
CA ILE A 145 -25.21 4.63 -15.56
C ILE A 145 -26.02 5.85 -15.98
N GLY A 146 -25.47 7.04 -15.78
CA GLY A 146 -26.08 8.28 -16.23
C GLY A 146 -25.41 9.51 -15.64
N LEU A 147 -25.92 10.70 -15.94
CA LEU A 147 -25.41 11.96 -15.41
C LEU A 147 -26.09 12.29 -14.07
N ASP A 148 -27.26 12.93 -14.13
CA ASP A 148 -28.06 13.19 -12.92
C ASP A 148 -28.94 12.01 -12.54
N LYS A 149 -29.58 11.40 -13.56
CA LYS A 149 -30.47 10.25 -13.42
C LYS A 149 -29.81 9.04 -14.06
N THR A 150 -29.74 7.94 -13.32
CA THR A 150 -29.16 6.68 -13.78
C THR A 150 -30.18 5.81 -14.53
N TYR A 151 -29.71 5.10 -15.53
CA TYR A 151 -30.47 4.22 -16.41
C TYR A 151 -29.91 2.80 -16.35
N VAL A 152 -30.80 1.80 -16.37
CA VAL A 152 -30.41 0.38 -16.38
C VAL A 152 -29.59 0.05 -17.61
N VAL A 153 -28.41 -0.50 -17.38
CA VAL A 153 -27.57 -1.07 -18.43
C VAL A 153 -28.23 -2.36 -18.90
N ARG A 154 -28.81 -2.34 -20.11
CA ARG A 154 -29.51 -3.50 -20.68
C ARG A 154 -28.57 -4.59 -21.18
N SER A 155 -27.36 -4.17 -21.57
CA SER A 155 -26.32 -5.06 -22.06
C SER A 155 -24.96 -4.57 -21.56
N ILE A 156 -24.34 -5.29 -20.61
CA ILE A 156 -23.00 -4.93 -20.11
C ILE A 156 -21.98 -5.08 -21.23
N GLY A 157 -22.08 -6.11 -22.07
CA GLY A 157 -21.19 -6.25 -23.23
C GLY A 157 -21.29 -5.09 -24.20
N SER A 158 -22.51 -4.63 -24.53
CA SER A 158 -22.68 -3.48 -25.42
C SER A 158 -22.17 -2.18 -24.80
N LEU A 159 -22.28 -2.01 -23.47
CA LEU A 159 -21.65 -0.90 -22.77
C LEU A 159 -20.13 -0.91 -22.96
N LEU A 160 -19.49 -2.07 -22.74
CA LEU A 160 -18.04 -2.21 -22.87
C LEU A 160 -17.57 -2.01 -24.32
N ASP A 161 -18.30 -2.56 -25.30
CA ASP A 161 -18.04 -2.36 -26.73
C ASP A 161 -18.14 -0.87 -27.11
N SER A 162 -19.12 -0.15 -26.55
CA SER A 162 -19.32 1.28 -26.76
C SER A 162 -18.18 2.11 -26.20
N LEU A 163 -17.78 1.86 -24.95
CA LEU A 163 -16.68 2.56 -24.30
C LEU A 163 -15.34 2.31 -25.03
N THR A 164 -15.10 1.07 -25.47
CA THR A 164 -13.87 0.69 -26.19
C THR A 164 -13.86 1.25 -27.61
N GLY A 165 -14.97 1.14 -28.33
CA GLY A 165 -15.11 1.59 -29.72
C GLY A 165 -15.46 3.07 -29.89
N LEU A 166 -15.62 3.82 -28.79
CA LEU A 166 -16.04 5.22 -28.76
C LEU A 166 -17.36 5.48 -29.54
N THR A 167 -18.29 4.53 -29.45
CA THR A 167 -19.59 4.61 -30.14
C THR A 167 -20.69 5.00 -29.18
N THR A 168 -21.71 5.72 -29.66
CA THR A 168 -22.81 6.19 -28.82
C THR A 168 -23.90 5.14 -28.64
N ILE A 169 -24.48 5.04 -27.43
CA ILE A 169 -25.59 4.13 -27.12
C ILE A 169 -26.72 4.89 -26.44
N ARG A 170 -27.94 4.77 -26.99
CA ARG A 170 -29.13 5.39 -26.41
C ARG A 170 -29.81 4.47 -25.39
N TYR A 171 -29.89 4.92 -24.13
CA TYR A 171 -30.58 4.19 -23.05
C TYR A 171 -32.03 4.65 -22.85
N GLY A 172 -32.37 5.87 -23.29
CA GLY A 172 -33.73 6.41 -23.23
C GLY A 172 -33.89 7.72 -24.00
N ASN A 173 -35.00 8.42 -23.79
CA ASN A 173 -35.26 9.69 -24.47
C ASN A 173 -34.43 10.86 -23.93
N ARG A 174 -33.87 10.73 -22.72
CA ARG A 174 -33.13 11.80 -22.04
C ARG A 174 -31.68 11.44 -21.71
N PHE A 175 -31.21 10.27 -22.16
CA PHE A 175 -29.84 9.85 -21.93
C PHE A 175 -29.33 8.97 -23.09
N THR A 176 -28.23 9.45 -23.66
CA THR A 176 -27.40 8.75 -24.63
C THR A 176 -26.00 8.77 -24.04
N LEU A 177 -25.41 7.58 -23.89
CA LEU A 177 -24.01 7.43 -23.56
C LEU A 177 -23.20 7.84 -24.79
N ASP A 178 -22.32 8.82 -24.61
CA ASP A 178 -21.34 9.22 -25.60
C ASP A 178 -19.93 9.20 -24.98
N PRO A 179 -19.16 8.13 -25.21
CA PRO A 179 -17.82 7.98 -24.63
C PRO A 179 -16.81 9.05 -25.10
N ASN A 180 -17.15 9.86 -26.12
CA ASN A 180 -16.30 10.97 -26.56
C ASN A 180 -16.48 12.23 -25.71
N SER A 181 -17.64 12.39 -25.05
CA SER A 181 -17.99 13.57 -24.25
C SER A 181 -18.29 13.25 -22.79
N GLN A 182 -18.23 11.99 -22.39
CA GLN A 182 -18.59 11.51 -21.06
C GLN A 182 -17.55 10.51 -20.52
N HIS A 183 -17.24 10.60 -19.24
CA HIS A 183 -16.24 9.75 -18.59
C HIS A 183 -16.71 9.30 -17.20
N PHE A 184 -16.18 8.20 -16.69
CA PHE A 184 -16.35 7.82 -15.27
C PHE A 184 -15.24 8.47 -14.44
N ASN A 185 -15.49 8.74 -13.16
CA ASN A 185 -14.40 9.05 -12.23
C ASN A 185 -13.44 7.85 -12.09
N GLU A 186 -12.28 8.08 -11.47
CA GLU A 186 -11.22 7.08 -11.36
C GLU A 186 -11.68 5.77 -10.70
N THR A 187 -12.52 5.85 -9.65
CA THR A 187 -13.03 4.67 -8.95
C THR A 187 -13.98 3.86 -9.83
N ASP A 188 -14.93 4.54 -10.48
CA ASP A 188 -15.92 3.91 -11.35
C ASP A 188 -15.29 3.36 -12.62
N GLN A 189 -14.31 4.07 -13.19
CA GLN A 189 -13.52 3.61 -14.32
C GLN A 189 -12.75 2.33 -13.95
N GLY A 190 -12.10 2.29 -12.79
CA GLY A 190 -11.41 1.09 -12.31
C GLY A 190 -12.31 -0.13 -12.14
N ILE A 191 -13.59 0.06 -11.81
CA ILE A 191 -14.59 -1.02 -11.75
C ILE A 191 -14.98 -1.48 -13.16
N ILE A 192 -15.23 -0.55 -14.08
CA ILE A 192 -15.57 -0.87 -15.48
C ILE A 192 -14.44 -1.62 -16.15
N ASP A 193 -13.19 -1.17 -15.99
CA ASP A 193 -12.01 -1.82 -16.54
C ASP A 193 -11.83 -3.24 -15.98
N PHE A 194 -12.11 -3.43 -14.70
CA PHE A 194 -12.09 -4.74 -14.06
C PHE A 194 -13.14 -5.69 -14.66
N ILE A 195 -14.36 -5.20 -14.86
CA ILE A 195 -15.43 -5.96 -15.50
C ILE A 195 -15.08 -6.29 -16.96
N ALA A 196 -14.46 -5.34 -17.68
CA ALA A 196 -14.01 -5.52 -19.06
C ALA A 196 -12.94 -6.62 -19.17
N ALA A 197 -11.95 -6.63 -18.27
CA ALA A 197 -10.95 -7.69 -18.22
C ALA A 197 -11.57 -9.08 -17.96
N GLY A 198 -12.61 -9.13 -17.12
CA GLY A 198 -13.36 -10.35 -16.82
C GLY A 198 -14.17 -10.90 -18.01
N GLN A 199 -14.60 -10.06 -18.96
CA GLN A 199 -15.31 -10.52 -20.17
C GLN A 199 -14.48 -11.48 -21.04
N TYR A 200 -13.16 -11.38 -20.99
CA TYR A 200 -12.25 -12.22 -21.77
C TYR A 200 -11.85 -13.51 -21.04
N GLN A 201 -12.34 -13.75 -19.81
CA GLN A 201 -12.09 -14.98 -19.04
C GLN A 201 -13.41 -15.72 -18.76
N GLU A 202 -13.47 -17.00 -19.13
CA GLU A 202 -14.66 -17.88 -19.18
C GLU A 202 -15.34 -18.22 -17.82
N ASN A 203 -15.29 -17.36 -16.80
CA ASN A 203 -15.76 -17.69 -15.45
C ASN A 203 -17.20 -17.24 -15.12
N GLY A 204 -17.97 -16.74 -16.09
CA GLY A 204 -19.36 -16.28 -15.90
C GLY A 204 -20.28 -16.65 -17.06
N SER A 205 -21.53 -17.02 -16.74
CA SER A 205 -22.59 -17.10 -17.74
C SER A 205 -23.16 -15.70 -17.93
N TYR A 206 -22.85 -15.07 -19.06
CA TYR A 206 -23.34 -13.74 -19.39
C TYR A 206 -24.80 -13.83 -19.85
N SER A 207 -25.73 -13.38 -19.02
CA SER A 207 -26.93 -12.77 -19.57
C SER A 207 -26.52 -11.41 -20.15
N SER A 208 -27.19 -10.91 -21.18
CA SER A 208 -26.84 -9.59 -21.74
C SER A 208 -26.78 -8.53 -20.65
N ARG A 209 -27.73 -8.55 -19.70
CA ARG A 209 -27.93 -7.52 -18.68
C ARG A 209 -27.09 -7.68 -17.41
N ASP A 210 -27.01 -8.90 -16.88
CA ASP A 210 -26.43 -9.19 -15.57
C ASP A 210 -25.26 -10.16 -15.68
N ILE A 211 -24.20 -9.93 -14.90
CA ILE A 211 -23.10 -10.89 -14.74
C ILE A 211 -23.40 -11.79 -13.56
N ILE A 212 -23.43 -13.10 -13.80
CA ILE A 212 -23.72 -14.11 -12.78
C ILE A 212 -22.41 -14.73 -12.30
N TYR A 213 -22.15 -14.60 -11.00
CA TYR A 213 -21.02 -15.23 -10.32
C TYR A 213 -21.50 -16.41 -9.49
N TYR A 214 -20.80 -17.54 -9.64
CA TYR A 214 -21.06 -18.75 -8.86
C TYR A 214 -20.12 -18.84 -7.66
N ARG A 215 -20.66 -19.24 -6.50
CA ARG A 215 -19.89 -19.47 -5.27
C ARG A 215 -19.00 -18.24 -4.95
N ASN A 216 -17.68 -18.46 -4.91
CA ASN A 216 -16.69 -17.48 -4.50
C ASN A 216 -16.06 -16.70 -5.67
N ALA A 217 -16.52 -16.89 -6.91
CA ALA A 217 -15.99 -16.22 -8.09
C ALA A 217 -16.16 -14.69 -8.06
N ILE A 218 -17.08 -14.17 -7.23
CA ILE A 218 -17.35 -12.74 -7.11
C ILE A 218 -16.31 -11.99 -6.26
N ARG A 219 -15.48 -12.67 -5.47
CA ARG A 219 -14.52 -12.02 -4.54
C ARG A 219 -13.68 -10.91 -5.18
N PRO A 220 -13.13 -11.08 -6.39
CA PRO A 220 -12.33 -10.04 -7.02
C PRO A 220 -13.13 -8.75 -7.27
N VAL A 221 -14.40 -8.89 -7.68
CA VAL A 221 -15.31 -7.78 -7.92
C VAL A 221 -15.65 -7.08 -6.61
N LEU A 222 -16.00 -7.83 -5.55
CA LEU A 222 -16.27 -7.26 -4.23
C LEU A 222 -15.05 -6.49 -3.70
N GLY A 223 -13.83 -7.00 -3.94
CA GLY A 223 -12.59 -6.31 -3.59
C GLY A 223 -12.43 -4.96 -4.30
N LYS A 224 -12.88 -4.84 -5.55
CA LYS A 224 -12.88 -3.58 -6.31
C LYS A 224 -13.99 -2.60 -5.90
N LEU A 225 -15.05 -3.10 -5.26
CA LEU A 225 -16.16 -2.31 -4.74
C LEU A 225 -15.93 -1.81 -3.30
N LYS A 226 -14.75 -2.06 -2.71
CA LYS A 226 -14.37 -1.58 -1.37
C LYS A 226 -14.55 -0.06 -1.27
N GLY A 227 -15.27 0.38 -0.24
CA GLY A 227 -15.52 1.81 0.01
C GLY A 227 -16.52 2.48 -0.95
N LYS A 228 -17.03 1.79 -1.98
CA LYS A 228 -18.08 2.29 -2.86
C LYS A 228 -19.46 1.89 -2.33
N GLU A 229 -20.41 2.82 -2.40
CA GLU A 229 -21.82 2.51 -2.16
C GLU A 229 -22.37 1.58 -3.24
N VAL A 230 -23.00 0.49 -2.79
CA VAL A 230 -23.65 -0.51 -3.64
C VAL A 230 -25.07 -0.77 -3.16
N TYR A 231 -25.90 -1.29 -4.05
CA TYR A 231 -27.28 -1.67 -3.72
C TYR A 231 -27.40 -3.19 -3.62
N LEU A 232 -27.70 -3.71 -2.44
CA LEU A 232 -27.87 -5.14 -2.20
C LEU A 232 -29.35 -5.51 -2.18
N THR A 233 -29.70 -6.57 -2.91
CA THR A 233 -31.04 -7.17 -2.94
C THR A 233 -30.93 -8.66 -2.59
N SER A 234 -31.83 -9.15 -1.76
CA SER A 234 -31.96 -10.58 -1.46
C SER A 234 -33.38 -10.90 -1.02
N GLU A 235 -34.10 -11.68 -1.83
CA GLU A 235 -35.47 -12.09 -1.52
C GLU A 235 -35.53 -12.95 -0.26
N LYS A 236 -34.60 -13.90 -0.08
CA LYS A 236 -34.55 -14.79 1.09
C LYS A 236 -34.49 -14.02 2.41
N TYR A 237 -33.72 -12.93 2.43
CA TYR A 237 -33.48 -12.12 3.63
C TYR A 237 -34.30 -10.82 3.65
N GLY A 238 -35.30 -10.68 2.76
CA GLY A 238 -36.18 -9.50 2.73
C GLY A 238 -35.50 -8.18 2.36
N LEU A 239 -34.34 -8.23 1.72
CA LEU A 239 -33.59 -7.04 1.31
C LEU A 239 -34.01 -6.58 -0.09
N ASN A 240 -34.41 -5.31 -0.22
CA ASN A 240 -34.75 -4.71 -1.51
C ASN A 240 -33.95 -3.43 -1.74
N LYS A 241 -32.93 -3.50 -2.61
CA LYS A 241 -32.04 -2.38 -2.96
C LYS A 241 -31.54 -1.62 -1.73
N LEU A 242 -31.16 -2.36 -0.70
CA LEU A 242 -30.54 -1.80 0.48
C LEU A 242 -29.22 -1.13 0.06
N LYS A 243 -29.07 0.16 0.36
CA LYS A 243 -27.77 0.83 0.21
C LYS A 243 -26.82 0.30 1.27
N THR A 244 -25.67 -0.17 0.83
CA THR A 244 -24.63 -0.75 1.70
C THR A 244 -23.24 -0.43 1.16
N MET A 245 -22.22 -0.74 1.95
CA MET A 245 -20.82 -0.56 1.59
C MET A 245 -20.02 -1.80 1.98
N ILE A 246 -18.92 -2.01 1.25
CA ILE A 246 -17.96 -3.07 1.58
C ILE A 246 -16.83 -2.47 2.43
N VAL A 247 -16.69 -2.97 3.64
CA VAL A 247 -15.71 -2.53 4.64
C VAL A 247 -14.73 -3.65 4.97
N GLU A 248 -13.54 -3.28 5.45
CA GLU A 248 -12.56 -4.26 5.94
C GLU A 248 -12.66 -4.43 7.45
N GLY A 249 -12.41 -5.65 7.91
CA GLY A 249 -12.49 -6.01 9.31
C GLY A 249 -13.57 -7.06 9.56
N ASN A 250 -13.60 -7.59 10.78
CA ASN A 250 -14.60 -8.56 11.19
C ASN A 250 -15.89 -7.84 11.61
N PRO A 251 -17.07 -8.43 11.33
CA PRO A 251 -18.31 -7.89 11.85
C PRO A 251 -18.30 -7.90 13.39
N PRO A 252 -18.98 -6.96 14.06
CA PRO A 252 -19.06 -6.90 15.52
C PRO A 252 -20.05 -7.95 16.07
N THR A 253 -19.79 -9.21 15.73
CA THR A 253 -20.63 -10.35 16.05
C THR A 253 -20.64 -10.64 17.54
N HIS A 254 -21.84 -10.93 18.05
CA HIS A 254 -22.06 -11.19 19.45
C HIS A 254 -22.80 -12.52 19.67
N LEU A 255 -22.29 -13.32 20.61
CA LEU A 255 -22.89 -14.57 21.04
C LEU A 255 -23.09 -14.56 22.56
N SER A 256 -24.08 -15.31 23.04
CA SER A 256 -24.30 -15.52 24.47
C SER A 256 -24.45 -17.00 24.77
N LEU A 257 -23.72 -17.52 25.75
CA LEU A 257 -23.89 -18.88 26.26
C LEU A 257 -24.52 -18.84 27.65
N THR A 258 -25.76 -19.31 27.74
CA THR A 258 -26.57 -19.28 28.97
C THR A 258 -26.95 -20.68 29.42
N GLY A 259 -27.06 -20.90 30.73
CA GLY A 259 -27.58 -22.16 31.28
C GLY A 259 -29.10 -22.26 31.11
N ASP A 260 -29.61 -23.44 30.77
CA ASP A 260 -31.04 -23.75 30.72
C ASP A 260 -31.31 -25.12 31.35
N GLY A 261 -31.66 -25.12 32.64
CA GLY A 261 -31.86 -26.34 33.41
C GLY A 261 -30.57 -27.14 33.60
N ASP A 262 -30.51 -28.36 33.04
CA ASP A 262 -29.30 -29.19 33.05
C ASP A 262 -28.38 -28.94 31.83
N ASP A 263 -28.89 -28.27 30.79
CA ASP A 263 -28.22 -28.05 29.51
C ASP A 263 -27.87 -26.57 29.31
N TYR A 264 -27.29 -26.24 28.15
CA TYR A 264 -26.80 -24.90 27.84
C TYR A 264 -27.24 -24.48 26.44
N ILE A 265 -27.48 -23.19 26.27
CA ILE A 265 -27.92 -22.64 24.98
C ILE A 265 -26.95 -21.56 24.53
N LEU A 266 -26.34 -21.78 23.37
CA LEU A 266 -25.61 -20.75 22.67
C LEU A 266 -26.55 -19.99 21.73
N LYS A 267 -26.68 -18.68 21.92
CA LYS A 267 -27.50 -17.81 21.08
C LYS A 267 -26.61 -16.84 20.32
N LYS A 268 -26.98 -16.54 19.08
CA LYS A 268 -26.41 -15.41 18.35
C LYS A 268 -27.23 -14.14 18.54
N ASP A 269 -26.61 -13.00 18.26
CA ASP A 269 -27.32 -11.73 18.19
C ASP A 269 -28.49 -11.74 17.18
N LYS A 270 -29.38 -10.75 17.33
CA LYS A 270 -30.54 -10.56 16.47
C LYS A 270 -30.21 -9.81 15.16
N ALA A 271 -28.94 -9.50 14.91
CA ALA A 271 -28.56 -8.79 13.70
C ALA A 271 -28.84 -9.65 12.47
N LEU A 272 -29.34 -9.01 11.41
CA LEU A 272 -29.54 -9.69 10.14
C LEU A 272 -28.17 -10.06 9.57
N THR A 273 -27.90 -11.37 9.53
CA THR A 273 -26.59 -11.89 9.18
C THR A 273 -26.74 -12.98 8.13
N PHE A 274 -26.00 -12.86 7.03
CA PHE A 274 -25.87 -13.94 6.05
C PHE A 274 -24.55 -13.85 5.32
N ALA A 275 -24.01 -15.01 4.96
CA ALA A 275 -22.80 -15.07 4.14
C ALA A 275 -23.07 -14.43 2.76
N ILE A 276 -22.13 -13.68 2.22
CA ILE A 276 -22.13 -13.29 0.79
C ILE A 276 -21.39 -14.38 0.00
N THR A 277 -20.19 -14.75 0.45
CA THR A 277 -19.40 -15.86 -0.10
C THR A 277 -19.48 -17.11 0.78
N ASP A 278 -19.37 -18.31 0.20
CA ASP A 278 -19.58 -19.58 0.91
C ASP A 278 -18.52 -19.85 2.00
N ASP A 279 -17.34 -19.26 1.87
CA ASP A 279 -16.25 -19.41 2.84
C ASP A 279 -16.17 -18.27 3.87
N PHE A 280 -17.21 -17.43 3.94
CA PHE A 280 -17.30 -16.32 4.89
C PHE A 280 -16.26 -15.20 4.70
N SER A 281 -15.50 -15.20 3.59
CA SER A 281 -14.59 -14.09 3.25
C SER A 281 -15.31 -12.75 3.08
N TYR A 282 -16.58 -12.79 2.65
CA TYR A 282 -17.51 -11.68 2.72
C TYR A 282 -18.80 -12.11 3.41
N ILE A 283 -19.22 -11.32 4.41
CA ILE A 283 -20.45 -11.54 5.18
C ILE A 283 -21.24 -10.24 5.25
N PHE A 284 -22.56 -10.34 5.09
CA PHE A 284 -23.46 -9.24 5.40
C PHE A 284 -23.81 -9.29 6.88
N TYR A 285 -23.64 -8.18 7.58
CA TYR A 285 -23.99 -8.01 8.99
C TYR A 285 -24.56 -6.60 9.18
N ASP A 286 -25.82 -6.53 9.61
CA ASP A 286 -26.55 -5.31 9.97
C ASP A 286 -26.33 -4.10 9.06
N GLY A 287 -26.52 -4.27 7.75
CA GLY A 287 -26.48 -3.18 6.79
C GLY A 287 -25.14 -2.97 6.10
N LEU A 288 -24.07 -3.64 6.53
CA LEU A 288 -22.75 -3.58 5.90
C LEU A 288 -22.30 -4.94 5.39
N VAL A 289 -21.41 -4.93 4.38
CA VAL A 289 -20.72 -6.13 3.90
C VAL A 289 -19.28 -6.07 4.40
N TYR A 290 -18.90 -7.01 5.25
CA TYR A 290 -17.56 -7.10 5.82
C TYR A 290 -16.70 -8.05 5.00
N LYS A 291 -15.53 -7.59 4.58
CA LYS A 291 -14.42 -8.42 4.13
C LYS A 291 -13.66 -8.89 5.36
N THR A 292 -13.89 -10.14 5.74
CA THR A 292 -13.43 -10.72 7.00
C THR A 292 -11.96 -11.11 6.95
N THR A 293 -11.34 -11.27 8.13
CA THR A 293 -9.98 -11.79 8.24
C THR A 293 -9.95 -13.30 8.02
N SER A 294 -8.77 -13.82 7.67
CA SER A 294 -8.49 -15.26 7.56
C SER A 294 -8.91 -16.02 8.81
N ASP A 295 -8.74 -15.42 9.99
CA ASP A 295 -9.08 -16.04 11.27
C ASP A 295 -10.58 -16.14 11.48
N PHE A 296 -11.34 -15.08 11.15
CA PHE A 296 -12.80 -15.15 11.20
C PHE A 296 -13.32 -16.25 10.28
N MET A 297 -12.80 -16.34 9.05
CA MET A 297 -13.20 -17.39 8.10
C MET A 297 -12.98 -18.81 8.64
N LYS A 298 -11.81 -19.05 9.26
CA LYS A 298 -11.40 -20.37 9.76
C LYS A 298 -12.08 -20.76 11.07
N ARG A 299 -12.31 -19.80 11.97
CA ARG A 299 -12.83 -20.04 13.32
C ARG A 299 -14.33 -19.79 13.39
N ASN A 300 -14.74 -18.55 13.19
CA ASN A 300 -16.11 -18.08 13.41
C ASN A 300 -17.03 -18.41 12.23
N GLY A 301 -16.46 -18.54 11.02
CA GLY A 301 -17.18 -18.97 9.83
C GLY A 301 -17.81 -20.35 9.99
N ILE A 302 -17.24 -21.24 10.81
CA ILE A 302 -17.81 -22.57 11.09
C ILE A 302 -19.13 -22.44 11.86
N ILE A 303 -19.13 -21.68 12.96
CA ILE A 303 -20.33 -21.57 13.81
C ILE A 303 -21.43 -20.74 13.15
N TYR A 304 -21.07 -19.65 12.48
CA TYR A 304 -22.04 -18.83 11.75
C TYR A 304 -22.64 -19.57 10.56
N ARG A 305 -21.92 -20.52 9.95
CA ARG A 305 -22.49 -21.42 8.94
C ARG A 305 -23.64 -22.22 9.49
N GLU A 306 -23.50 -22.81 10.68
CA GLU A 306 -24.58 -23.60 11.27
C GLU A 306 -25.83 -22.72 11.53
N PHE A 307 -25.65 -21.53 12.12
CA PHE A 307 -26.76 -20.60 12.32
C PHE A 307 -27.46 -20.21 11.00
N ILE A 308 -26.69 -19.87 9.96
CA ILE A 308 -27.23 -19.33 8.70
C ILE A 308 -27.81 -20.43 7.79
N GLU A 309 -27.16 -21.59 7.68
CA GLU A 309 -27.61 -22.67 6.81
C GLU A 309 -28.80 -23.43 7.39
N LYS A 310 -28.86 -23.58 8.72
CA LYS A 310 -29.98 -24.24 9.40
C LYS A 310 -31.13 -23.28 9.74
N ASP A 311 -30.94 -21.98 9.53
CA ASP A 311 -31.90 -20.92 9.86
C ASP A 311 -32.35 -20.97 11.33
N ILE A 312 -31.36 -21.10 12.23
CA ILE A 312 -31.55 -21.17 13.68
C ILE A 312 -30.91 -19.96 14.36
N GLN A 313 -31.42 -19.61 15.54
CA GLN A 313 -30.88 -18.53 16.38
C GLN A 313 -30.13 -19.08 17.61
N GLU A 314 -30.37 -20.35 17.94
CA GLU A 314 -29.94 -20.98 19.17
C GLU A 314 -29.42 -22.39 18.88
N ILE A 315 -28.37 -22.81 19.59
CA ILE A 315 -27.79 -24.15 19.55
C ILE A 315 -27.80 -24.70 20.97
N GLU A 316 -28.45 -25.85 21.14
CA GLU A 316 -28.52 -26.57 22.41
C GLU A 316 -27.27 -27.44 22.62
N ILE A 317 -26.70 -27.38 23.82
CA ILE A 317 -25.46 -28.04 24.21
C ILE A 317 -25.74 -28.83 25.48
N GLY A 318 -25.70 -30.16 25.36
CA GLY A 318 -25.93 -31.06 26.48
C GLY A 318 -24.85 -30.92 27.55
N LYS A 319 -25.21 -31.13 28.81
CA LYS A 319 -24.26 -31.06 29.96
C LYS A 319 -22.97 -31.86 29.78
N LYS A 320 -23.05 -33.03 29.14
CA LYS A 320 -21.91 -33.93 28.91
C LYS A 320 -20.95 -33.43 27.82
N ASP A 321 -21.46 -32.62 26.90
CA ASP A 321 -20.70 -32.09 25.77
C ASP A 321 -20.17 -30.68 26.05
N LEU A 322 -20.60 -30.03 27.14
CA LEU A 322 -20.19 -28.68 27.51
C LEU A 322 -18.66 -28.52 27.52
N ASP A 323 -17.95 -29.41 28.22
CA ASP A 323 -16.48 -29.30 28.32
C ASP A 323 -15.82 -29.41 26.94
N LEU A 324 -16.32 -30.31 26.08
CA LEU A 324 -15.83 -30.45 24.71
C LEU A 324 -16.16 -29.21 23.88
N PHE A 325 -17.36 -28.66 24.04
CA PHE A 325 -17.85 -27.49 23.33
C PHE A 325 -17.07 -26.23 23.70
N VAL A 326 -16.83 -26.02 25.00
CA VAL A 326 -16.01 -24.91 25.50
C VAL A 326 -14.59 -25.03 24.92
N ASN A 327 -13.96 -26.19 25.08
CA ASN A 327 -12.56 -26.38 24.69
C ASN A 327 -12.33 -26.36 23.17
N LYS A 328 -13.27 -26.86 22.35
CA LYS A 328 -13.11 -26.92 20.89
C LYS A 328 -13.77 -25.76 20.15
N VAL A 329 -14.96 -25.32 20.58
CA VAL A 329 -15.77 -24.33 19.85
C VAL A 329 -15.60 -22.95 20.46
N LEU A 330 -15.90 -22.76 21.74
CA LEU A 330 -15.90 -21.41 22.34
C LEU A 330 -14.51 -20.78 22.32
N VAL A 331 -13.44 -21.53 22.62
CA VAL A 331 -12.07 -20.99 22.56
C VAL A 331 -11.74 -20.45 21.16
N ASN A 332 -12.19 -21.12 20.10
CA ASN A 332 -11.99 -20.63 18.74
C ASN A 332 -12.85 -19.42 18.41
N VAL A 333 -14.11 -19.43 18.84
CA VAL A 333 -15.08 -18.37 18.49
C VAL A 333 -14.82 -17.08 19.28
N SER A 334 -14.47 -17.19 20.55
CA SER A 334 -14.16 -16.07 21.45
C SER A 334 -12.91 -15.27 21.04
N SER A 335 -11.96 -15.91 20.36
CA SER A 335 -10.77 -15.22 19.83
C SER A 335 -11.07 -14.16 18.76
N VAL A 336 -12.28 -14.18 18.18
CA VAL A 336 -12.65 -13.25 17.09
C VAL A 336 -14.03 -12.61 17.29
N SER A 337 -14.86 -13.11 18.21
CA SER A 337 -16.19 -12.56 18.50
C SER A 337 -16.42 -12.47 19.99
N LYS A 338 -17.17 -11.45 20.40
CA LYS A 338 -17.53 -11.28 21.79
C LYS A 338 -18.53 -12.37 22.19
N VAL A 339 -18.21 -13.12 23.23
CA VAL A 339 -19.08 -14.14 23.81
C VAL A 339 -19.39 -13.77 25.26
N ASP A 340 -20.63 -13.44 25.55
CA ASP A 340 -21.10 -13.28 26.93
C ASP A 340 -21.43 -14.64 27.51
N MET A 341 -21.03 -14.89 28.75
CA MET A 341 -21.24 -16.16 29.45
C MET A 341 -21.88 -15.91 30.81
N ASP A 342 -22.82 -16.76 31.21
CA ASP A 342 -23.39 -16.72 32.56
C ASP A 342 -22.33 -16.95 33.65
N GLU A 343 -22.50 -16.30 34.81
CA GLU A 343 -21.59 -16.45 35.97
C GLU A 343 -21.40 -17.91 36.41
N SER A 344 -22.42 -18.75 36.23
CA SER A 344 -22.35 -20.18 36.55
C SER A 344 -21.34 -20.97 35.70
N LEU A 345 -20.90 -20.42 34.57
CA LEU A 345 -19.86 -20.98 33.71
C LEU A 345 -18.47 -20.42 34.05
N SER A 346 -18.39 -19.26 34.70
CA SER A 346 -17.14 -18.58 35.07
C SER A 346 -16.30 -19.37 36.07
N ASP A 347 -16.95 -20.17 36.95
CA ASP A 347 -16.26 -21.04 37.90
C ASP A 347 -15.63 -22.29 37.24
N ARG A 348 -16.09 -22.67 36.04
CA ARG A 348 -15.63 -23.87 35.31
C ARG A 348 -14.67 -23.54 34.17
N ILE A 349 -14.78 -22.34 33.61
CA ILE A 349 -13.88 -21.81 32.58
C ILE A 349 -12.89 -20.89 33.29
N LYS A 350 -11.68 -21.38 33.59
CA LYS A 350 -10.62 -20.54 34.16
C LYS A 350 -10.17 -19.49 33.14
N ILE A 351 -10.72 -18.29 33.24
CA ILE A 351 -10.22 -17.10 32.53
C ILE A 351 -9.07 -16.54 33.37
N GLU A 352 -7.85 -17.00 33.08
CA GLU A 352 -6.65 -16.42 33.69
C GLU A 352 -6.39 -15.04 33.03
N PRO A 353 -5.97 -14.01 33.79
CA PRO A 353 -5.66 -12.71 33.22
C PRO A 353 -4.45 -12.78 32.28
N LEU A 354 -4.50 -12.02 31.19
CA LEU A 354 -3.37 -11.87 30.27
C LEU A 354 -2.23 -11.08 30.93
N GLU A 355 -1.07 -11.72 31.07
CA GLU A 355 0.21 -11.05 31.31
C GLU A 355 1.09 -11.15 30.07
N ALA A 356 1.74 -10.06 29.65
CA ALA A 356 2.68 -10.10 28.53
C ALA A 356 4.11 -9.84 28.99
N GLU A 357 5.05 -10.60 28.46
CA GLU A 357 6.48 -10.43 28.66
C GLU A 357 7.17 -10.26 27.31
N PHE A 358 8.03 -9.26 27.19
CA PHE A 358 8.79 -8.98 25.98
C PHE A 358 10.28 -9.01 26.28
N TYR A 359 10.96 -10.03 25.77
CA TYR A 359 12.39 -10.24 25.95
C TYR A 359 13.12 -9.70 24.73
N ILE A 360 13.94 -8.66 24.91
CA ILE A 360 14.65 -7.96 23.85
C ILE A 360 16.15 -8.29 23.94
N ASP A 361 16.73 -8.62 22.80
CA ASP A 361 18.16 -8.83 22.61
C ASP A 361 18.67 -8.08 21.37
N PHE A 362 19.99 -8.00 21.21
CA PHE A 362 20.65 -7.37 20.08
C PHE A 362 21.51 -8.38 19.32
N GLU A 363 21.05 -8.77 18.14
CA GLU A 363 21.67 -9.80 17.29
C GLU A 363 21.97 -9.19 15.92
N ASP A 364 23.19 -9.33 15.40
CA ASP A 364 23.57 -8.91 14.04
C ASP A 364 23.18 -7.46 13.66
N SER A 365 23.33 -6.50 14.58
CA SER A 365 22.92 -5.10 14.43
C SER A 365 21.40 -4.84 14.39
N VAL A 366 20.59 -5.80 14.83
CA VAL A 366 19.13 -5.72 14.86
C VAL A 366 18.65 -5.97 16.30
N LEU A 367 17.66 -5.20 16.75
CA LEU A 367 16.95 -5.57 17.98
C LEU A 367 15.95 -6.66 17.66
N VAL A 368 16.07 -7.79 18.34
CA VAL A 368 15.18 -8.93 18.17
C VAL A 368 14.48 -9.19 19.50
N GLY A 369 13.17 -9.41 19.44
CA GLY A 369 12.36 -9.60 20.62
C GLY A 369 11.40 -10.78 20.54
N ASP A 370 11.34 -11.55 21.61
CA ASP A 370 10.37 -12.62 21.81
C ASP A 370 9.24 -12.11 22.72
N LEU A 371 8.03 -12.07 22.16
CA LEU A 371 6.81 -11.68 22.86
C LEU A 371 6.08 -12.93 23.36
N ILE A 372 5.86 -13.00 24.67
CA ILE A 372 5.24 -14.12 25.37
C ILE A 372 3.97 -13.63 26.06
N PHE A 373 2.83 -14.24 25.73
CA PHE A 373 1.55 -14.03 26.38
C PHE A 373 1.30 -15.16 27.37
N LYS A 374 1.09 -14.82 28.64
CA LYS A 374 0.88 -15.75 29.75
C LYS A 374 -0.55 -15.68 30.25
N TYR A 375 -1.11 -16.86 30.49
CA TYR A 375 -2.44 -17.07 31.06
C TYR A 375 -2.29 -18.12 32.16
N GLY A 376 -2.01 -17.68 33.39
CA GLY A 376 -1.71 -18.60 34.50
C GLY A 376 -0.46 -19.46 34.20
N PRO A 377 -0.57 -20.80 34.16
CA PRO A 377 0.58 -21.68 33.87
C PRO A 377 0.88 -21.85 32.37
N TYR A 378 0.12 -21.21 31.48
CA TYR A 378 0.23 -21.38 30.03
C TYR A 378 0.94 -20.19 29.38
N GLU A 379 1.89 -20.46 28.48
CA GLU A 379 2.67 -19.45 27.75
C GLU A 379 2.48 -19.64 26.24
N PHE A 380 2.25 -18.53 25.53
CA PHE A 380 2.07 -18.49 24.08
C PHE A 380 3.03 -17.48 23.46
N THR A 381 3.66 -17.84 22.37
CA THR A 381 4.59 -16.97 21.64
C THR A 381 4.02 -16.54 20.30
N THR A 382 4.61 -15.52 19.69
CA THR A 382 4.33 -15.13 18.31
C THR A 382 4.73 -16.17 17.25
N LYS A 383 5.34 -17.29 17.65
CA LYS A 383 5.69 -18.44 16.78
C LYS A 383 4.61 -19.53 16.78
N ASP A 384 3.73 -19.55 17.78
CA ASP A 384 2.79 -20.64 17.98
C ASP A 384 1.55 -20.49 17.07
N GLU A 385 1.71 -20.87 15.80
CA GLU A 385 0.58 -21.14 14.91
C GLU A 385 -0.02 -22.51 15.24
N GLY A 386 -0.87 -22.57 16.28
CA GLY A 386 -1.77 -23.71 16.50
C GLY A 386 -1.13 -24.95 17.13
N GLY A 387 -0.33 -24.79 18.18
CA GLY A 387 0.09 -25.91 19.04
C GLY A 387 -1.11 -26.68 19.61
N THR A 388 -1.05 -28.01 19.57
CA THR A 388 -2.01 -28.89 20.27
C THR A 388 -1.65 -28.95 21.75
N TYR A 389 -2.37 -28.19 22.57
CA TYR A 389 -2.29 -28.27 24.03
C TYR A 389 -3.41 -29.19 24.54
N ASP A 390 -3.12 -30.01 25.56
CA ASP A 390 -4.10 -30.91 26.21
C ASP A 390 -5.21 -30.16 26.97
N VAL A 391 -5.06 -28.83 27.15
CA VAL A 391 -6.06 -27.95 27.77
C VAL A 391 -6.18 -26.69 26.90
N ALA A 392 -7.40 -26.37 26.48
CA ALA A 392 -7.67 -25.19 25.65
C ALA A 392 -7.82 -23.96 26.55
N VAL A 393 -6.90 -23.01 26.42
CA VAL A 393 -6.90 -21.74 27.17
C VAL A 393 -7.65 -20.67 26.37
N LEU A 394 -8.53 -19.93 27.04
CA LEU A 394 -9.23 -18.79 26.46
C LEU A 394 -8.26 -17.59 26.32
N ARG A 395 -7.82 -17.29 25.10
CA ARG A 395 -6.90 -16.17 24.82
C ARG A 395 -7.67 -14.89 24.54
N ASP A 396 -7.23 -13.79 25.16
CA ASP A 396 -7.71 -12.43 24.94
C ASP A 396 -7.04 -11.83 23.69
N SER A 397 -7.54 -12.23 22.52
CA SER A 397 -6.95 -11.84 21.23
C SER A 397 -7.04 -10.35 20.94
N GLU A 398 -8.01 -9.63 21.52
CA GLU A 398 -8.13 -8.18 21.38
C GLU A 398 -6.95 -7.49 22.08
N ARG A 399 -6.70 -7.82 23.36
CA ARG A 399 -5.56 -7.25 24.08
C ARG A 399 -4.20 -7.72 23.55
N GLU A 400 -4.08 -8.97 23.12
CA GLU A 400 -2.85 -9.44 22.46
C GLU A 400 -2.55 -8.62 21.18
N ALA A 401 -3.58 -8.33 20.36
CA ALA A 401 -3.44 -7.50 19.18
C ALA A 401 -3.10 -6.05 19.51
N GLU A 402 -3.70 -5.47 20.55
CA GLU A 402 -3.36 -4.12 21.03
C GLU A 402 -1.88 -3.99 21.44
N ILE A 403 -1.35 -4.97 22.18
CA ILE A 403 0.05 -5.03 22.59
C ILE A 403 0.96 -5.15 21.35
N LEU A 404 0.62 -6.05 20.43
CA LEU A 404 1.40 -6.27 19.22
C LEU A 404 1.42 -5.03 18.31
N GLU A 405 0.27 -4.41 18.05
CA GLU A 405 0.18 -3.18 17.25
C GLU A 405 0.92 -2.02 17.91
N SER A 406 0.94 -1.97 19.23
CA SER A 406 1.71 -0.97 19.97
C SER A 406 3.21 -1.14 19.81
N LEU A 407 3.73 -2.38 19.89
CA LEU A 407 5.12 -2.67 19.60
C LEU A 407 5.48 -2.36 18.13
N LYS A 408 4.57 -2.58 17.19
CA LYS A 408 4.78 -2.18 15.79
C LYS A 408 4.88 -0.67 15.62
N LYS A 409 4.15 0.13 16.40
CA LYS A 409 4.25 1.60 16.35
C LYS A 409 5.61 2.13 16.77
N THR A 410 6.35 1.40 17.60
CA THR A 410 7.74 1.74 17.95
C THR A 410 8.75 1.29 16.88
N GLY A 411 8.29 0.75 15.75
CA GLY A 411 9.10 0.37 14.60
C GLY A 411 9.44 -1.13 14.52
N PHE A 412 9.04 -1.95 15.49
CA PHE A 412 9.21 -3.40 15.37
C PHE A 412 8.36 -3.97 14.24
N SER A 413 8.88 -4.99 13.58
CA SER A 413 8.18 -5.73 12.52
C SER A 413 8.21 -7.22 12.81
N LEU A 414 7.11 -7.92 12.57
CA LEU A 414 7.04 -9.37 12.82
C LEU A 414 7.72 -10.12 11.67
N SER A 415 8.76 -10.89 11.98
CA SER A 415 9.56 -11.66 11.03
C SER A 415 9.96 -12.99 11.66
N GLY A 416 9.67 -14.12 11.00
CA GLY A 416 10.01 -15.46 11.51
C GLY A 416 9.43 -15.77 12.91
N GLY A 417 8.31 -15.13 13.27
CA GLY A 417 7.69 -15.26 14.59
C GLY A 417 8.41 -14.52 15.72
N ARG A 418 9.40 -13.66 15.44
CA ARG A 418 10.00 -12.69 16.38
C ARG A 418 9.72 -11.26 15.93
N LEU A 419 9.77 -10.32 16.86
CA LEU A 419 9.72 -8.90 16.52
C LEU A 419 11.15 -8.41 16.24
N GLU A 420 11.36 -7.79 15.08
CA GLU A 420 12.64 -7.26 14.62
C GLU A 420 12.55 -5.75 14.39
N LEU A 421 13.49 -4.98 14.94
CA LEU A 421 13.70 -3.57 14.64
C LEU A 421 15.10 -3.38 14.03
N LYS A 422 15.13 -2.96 12.75
CA LYS A 422 16.35 -2.81 11.92
C LYS A 422 16.79 -1.37 11.73
N ASP A 423 15.91 -0.41 11.99
CA ASP A 423 16.19 1.00 11.79
C ASP A 423 17.13 1.49 12.89
N GLU A 424 18.37 1.84 12.53
CA GLU A 424 19.38 2.24 13.50
C GLU A 424 19.01 3.52 14.27
N ASP A 425 18.28 4.45 13.65
CA ASP A 425 17.90 5.70 14.31
C ASP A 425 16.86 5.39 15.41
N ARG A 426 15.90 4.51 15.11
CA ARG A 426 14.92 4.00 16.09
C ARG A 426 15.55 3.16 17.20
N ILE A 427 16.51 2.30 16.86
CA ILE A 427 17.26 1.51 17.84
C ILE A 427 17.94 2.46 18.83
N PHE A 428 18.62 3.51 18.34
CA PHE A 428 19.26 4.50 19.20
C PHE A 428 18.25 5.29 20.06
N GLU A 429 17.09 5.68 19.53
CA GLU A 429 16.06 6.39 20.30
C GLU A 429 15.54 5.56 21.48
N LEU A 430 15.38 4.25 21.27
CA LEU A 430 14.99 3.28 22.29
C LEU A 430 16.09 3.09 23.35
N LEU A 431 17.35 2.91 22.92
CA LEU A 431 18.50 2.74 23.82
C LEU A 431 18.90 4.03 24.55
N SER A 432 18.65 5.20 23.97
CA SER A 432 18.91 6.47 24.67
C SER A 432 17.81 6.83 25.67
N GLY A 433 16.72 6.05 25.73
CA GLY A 433 15.57 6.30 26.59
C GLY A 433 14.70 7.47 26.15
N LYS A 434 14.74 7.85 24.86
CA LYS A 434 13.88 8.89 24.27
C LYS A 434 12.50 8.36 23.91
N GLU A 435 12.41 7.11 23.48
CA GLU A 435 11.15 6.39 23.33
C GLU A 435 11.00 5.40 24.49
N ASP A 436 9.83 5.44 25.15
CA ASP A 436 9.51 4.52 26.23
C ASP A 436 8.54 3.44 25.72
N ILE A 437 8.98 2.18 25.78
CA ILE A 437 8.16 1.03 25.42
C ILE A 437 7.38 0.50 26.63
N SER A 438 7.70 0.95 27.85
CA SER A 438 7.13 0.46 29.11
C SER A 438 5.74 1.03 29.44
N GLY A 439 5.14 1.83 28.55
CA GLY A 439 3.89 2.55 28.76
C GLY A 439 2.61 1.71 28.85
N PHE A 440 2.67 0.38 28.93
CA PHE A 440 1.50 -0.50 28.96
C PHE A 440 1.40 -1.24 30.30
N SER A 441 0.26 -1.13 30.98
CA SER A 441 0.05 -1.63 32.34
C SER A 441 0.25 -3.15 32.51
N ASN A 442 0.27 -3.92 31.41
CA ASN A 442 0.30 -5.38 31.40
C ASN A 442 1.47 -5.96 30.58
N LEU A 443 2.44 -5.13 30.16
CA LEU A 443 3.62 -5.57 29.39
C LEU A 443 4.89 -5.38 30.23
N LYS A 444 5.55 -6.49 30.58
CA LYS A 444 6.85 -6.49 31.26
C LYS A 444 7.96 -6.61 30.21
N ILE A 445 8.93 -5.69 30.24
CA ILE A 445 10.05 -5.68 29.28
C ILE A 445 11.31 -6.14 29.97
N PHE A 446 12.00 -7.09 29.33
CA PHE A 446 13.26 -7.64 29.78
C PHE A 446 14.33 -7.40 28.72
N TYR A 447 15.50 -6.94 29.16
CA TYR A 447 16.67 -6.70 28.31
C TYR A 447 17.75 -7.73 28.63
N SER A 448 18.45 -8.24 27.62
CA SER A 448 19.68 -9.01 27.82
C SER A 448 20.75 -8.19 28.55
N GLU A 449 21.74 -8.85 29.16
CA GLU A 449 22.83 -8.14 29.86
C GLU A 449 23.64 -7.25 28.92
N ASP A 450 23.91 -7.73 27.71
CA ASP A 450 24.57 -6.95 26.67
C ASP A 450 23.75 -5.72 26.28
N LEU A 451 22.43 -5.87 26.14
CA LEU A 451 21.55 -4.77 25.79
C LEU A 451 21.42 -3.73 26.93
N LYS A 452 21.46 -4.16 28.20
CA LYS A 452 21.55 -3.24 29.35
C LYS A 452 22.84 -2.43 29.30
N ARG A 453 23.98 -3.08 29.05
CA ARG A 453 25.27 -2.39 28.87
C ARG A 453 25.20 -1.38 27.73
N MET A 454 24.64 -1.76 26.58
CA MET A 454 24.46 -0.86 25.44
C MET A 454 23.58 0.35 25.78
N ASN A 455 22.47 0.14 26.50
CA ASN A 455 21.56 1.18 26.97
C ASN A 455 22.29 2.20 27.86
N ASP A 456 23.13 1.72 28.79
CA ASP A 456 23.95 2.59 29.65
C ASP A 456 24.96 3.40 28.83
N VAL A 457 25.63 2.75 27.87
CA VAL A 457 26.60 3.38 26.96
C VAL A 457 25.95 4.44 26.06
N SER A 458 24.75 4.17 25.53
CA SER A 458 24.00 5.13 24.69
C SER A 458 23.46 6.32 25.47
N ARG A 459 23.27 6.19 26.79
CA ARG A 459 22.89 7.29 27.69
C ARG A 459 24.09 8.08 28.22
N ALA A 460 25.29 7.51 28.17
CA ALA A 460 26.51 8.20 28.57
C ALA A 460 26.77 9.40 27.66
N LYS A 461 27.17 10.53 28.27
CA LYS A 461 27.56 11.72 27.53
C LYS A 461 29.01 11.60 27.09
N MET A 462 29.28 11.90 25.82
CA MET A 462 30.63 12.07 25.31
C MET A 462 31.28 13.30 25.96
N LYS A 463 32.49 13.12 26.50
CA LYS A 463 33.32 14.21 26.99
C LYS A 463 34.32 14.58 25.90
N SER A 464 34.51 15.87 25.68
CA SER A 464 35.42 16.39 24.66
C SER A 464 36.60 17.06 25.36
N VAL A 465 37.83 16.66 25.04
CA VAL A 465 39.06 17.20 25.62
C VAL A 465 39.82 17.97 24.55
N PHE A 466 40.05 19.26 24.80
CA PHE A 466 40.78 20.17 23.94
C PHE A 466 42.15 20.46 24.53
N SER A 467 43.20 20.17 23.77
CA SER A 467 44.58 20.35 24.21
C SER A 467 45.36 21.20 23.22
N TYR A 468 46.25 22.06 23.72
CA TYR A 468 47.31 22.65 22.90
C TYR A 468 48.60 21.86 23.11
N ASN A 469 49.26 21.47 22.01
CA ASN A 469 50.54 20.79 22.01
C ASN A 469 51.64 21.73 21.48
N PRO A 470 52.46 22.34 22.35
CA PRO A 470 53.52 23.26 21.95
C PRO A 470 54.62 22.60 21.10
N GLY A 471 54.79 21.28 21.18
CA GLY A 471 55.84 20.56 20.45
C GLY A 471 55.57 20.47 18.95
N ILE A 472 54.30 20.48 18.55
CA ILE A 472 53.86 20.42 17.14
C ILE A 472 53.10 21.68 16.70
N ASP A 473 52.92 22.64 17.61
CA ASP A 473 52.19 23.91 17.42
C ASP A 473 50.75 23.76 16.89
N LEU A 474 50.05 22.73 17.35
CA LEU A 474 48.67 22.41 16.95
C LEU A 474 47.77 22.21 18.17
N LEU A 475 46.47 22.36 17.95
CA LEU A 475 45.44 21.93 18.90
C LEU A 475 45.07 20.49 18.61
N GLU A 476 44.81 19.72 19.65
CA GLU A 476 44.39 18.33 19.63
C GLU A 476 43.01 18.22 20.29
N ILE A 477 42.07 17.58 19.61
CA ILE A 477 40.74 17.25 20.14
C ILE A 477 40.69 15.74 20.33
N ASN A 478 40.34 15.33 21.55
CA ASN A 478 40.21 13.93 21.93
C ASN A 478 38.83 13.72 22.56
N PHE A 479 38.12 12.67 22.17
CA PHE A 479 36.82 12.34 22.75
C PHE A 479 36.97 11.18 23.72
N ARG A 480 36.35 11.32 24.89
CA ARG A 480 36.36 10.31 25.95
C ARG A 480 34.94 9.95 26.33
N THR A 481 34.73 8.69 26.57
CA THR A 481 33.44 8.10 26.96
C THR A 481 33.72 7.04 28.00
N GLU A 482 32.85 6.94 29.02
CA GLU A 482 33.00 5.92 30.03
C GLU A 482 32.78 4.53 29.40
N GLY A 483 33.79 3.66 29.48
CA GLY A 483 33.69 2.25 29.08
C GLY A 483 34.03 1.91 27.63
N LEU A 484 34.60 2.82 26.82
CA LEU A 484 34.89 2.56 25.40
C LEU A 484 36.38 2.52 25.03
N GLY A 485 36.69 1.75 23.98
CA GLY A 485 37.99 1.74 23.29
C GLY A 485 38.14 2.88 22.27
N ASP A 486 39.18 2.80 21.43
CA ASP A 486 39.53 3.83 20.45
C ASP A 486 38.34 4.23 19.54
N ILE A 487 38.07 5.54 19.48
CA ILE A 487 36.98 6.09 18.66
C ILE A 487 37.39 6.08 17.19
N ASP A 488 36.53 5.51 16.35
CA ASP A 488 36.66 5.62 14.90
C ASP A 488 36.17 7.01 14.45
N TYR A 489 37.11 7.94 14.34
CA TYR A 489 36.82 9.31 13.92
C TYR A 489 36.16 9.37 12.54
N THR A 490 36.45 8.42 11.63
CA THR A 490 35.80 8.39 10.30
C THR A 490 34.30 8.16 10.46
N ALA A 491 33.91 7.20 11.29
CA ALA A 491 32.51 6.89 11.58
C ALA A 491 31.79 8.04 12.32
N LEU A 492 32.49 8.72 13.24
CA LEU A 492 31.99 9.92 13.91
C LEU A 492 31.69 11.04 12.91
N PHE A 493 32.62 11.36 12.01
CA PHE A 493 32.42 12.42 11.01
C PHE A 493 31.36 12.08 9.98
N ASP A 494 31.26 10.82 9.56
CA ASP A 494 30.18 10.38 8.68
C ASP A 494 28.80 10.57 9.35
N SER A 495 28.73 10.36 10.66
CA SER A 495 27.50 10.58 11.45
C SER A 495 27.16 12.07 11.53
N ILE A 496 28.15 12.92 11.80
CA ILE A 496 27.99 14.39 11.84
C ILE A 496 27.55 14.93 10.46
N LYS A 497 28.18 14.46 9.37
CA LYS A 497 27.80 14.84 7.99
C LYS A 497 26.34 14.48 7.67
N LYS A 498 25.87 13.35 8.21
CA LYS A 498 24.48 12.89 8.10
C LYS A 498 23.56 13.51 9.14
N LYS A 499 24.07 14.41 10.00
CA LYS A 499 23.36 15.05 11.13
C LYS A 499 22.74 14.04 12.11
N LYS A 500 23.38 12.89 12.29
CA LYS A 500 22.97 11.90 13.29
C LYS A 500 23.35 12.39 14.68
N LYS A 501 22.46 12.16 15.64
CA LYS A 501 22.66 12.46 17.08
C LYS A 501 23.52 11.42 17.79
N TYR A 502 24.09 10.48 17.05
CA TYR A 502 24.86 9.37 17.56
C TYR A 502 25.86 8.91 16.51
N PHE A 503 26.87 8.15 16.94
CA PHE A 503 27.69 7.33 16.04
C PHE A 503 27.82 5.91 16.57
N LYS A 504 28.10 4.96 15.67
CA LYS A 504 28.19 3.54 15.98
C LYS A 504 29.66 3.11 16.09
N LEU A 505 30.00 2.42 17.17
CA LEU A 505 31.32 1.82 17.34
C LEU A 505 31.49 0.53 16.52
N LYS A 506 32.75 0.11 16.36
CA LYS A 506 33.07 -1.21 15.78
C LYS A 506 32.51 -2.38 16.59
N THR A 507 32.29 -2.19 17.90
CA THR A 507 31.62 -3.14 18.79
C THR A 507 30.12 -3.25 18.54
N GLY A 508 29.52 -2.29 17.82
CA GLY A 508 28.08 -2.20 17.60
C GLY A 508 27.35 -1.26 18.57
N ASP A 509 28.02 -0.80 19.64
CA ASP A 509 27.44 0.15 20.60
C ASP A 509 27.18 1.52 19.96
N PHE A 510 26.12 2.19 20.41
CA PHE A 510 25.76 3.54 19.97
C PHE A 510 26.19 4.57 21.01
N ILE A 511 26.85 5.64 20.56
CA ILE A 511 27.29 6.75 21.41
C ILE A 511 26.55 8.01 21.05
N SER A 512 25.90 8.61 22.04
CA SER A 512 25.22 9.88 21.87
C SER A 512 26.23 11.00 21.64
N ILE A 513 25.98 11.78 20.59
CA ILE A 513 26.67 13.05 20.33
C ILE A 513 25.77 14.14 20.89
N ASP A 514 26.28 14.94 21.82
CA ASP A 514 25.53 16.08 22.33
C ASP A 514 25.46 17.20 21.28
N GLU A 515 24.42 18.02 21.37
CA GLU A 515 24.14 19.06 20.38
C GLU A 515 25.28 20.09 20.27
N ASP A 516 25.92 20.44 21.39
CA ASP A 516 27.04 21.38 21.40
C ASP A 516 28.28 20.81 20.70
N THR A 517 28.63 19.54 20.97
CA THR A 517 29.74 18.88 20.27
C THR A 517 29.44 18.71 18.79
N GLN A 518 28.19 18.37 18.42
CA GLN A 518 27.80 18.30 17.02
C GLN A 518 27.96 19.66 16.32
N GLU A 519 27.47 20.74 16.93
CA GLU A 519 27.59 22.10 16.37
C GLU A 519 29.05 22.50 16.19
N LEU A 520 29.89 22.23 17.19
CA LEU A 520 31.32 22.55 17.14
C LEU A 520 32.02 21.86 15.98
N LEU A 521 31.80 20.54 15.83
CA LEU A 521 32.46 19.76 14.80
C LEU A 521 31.93 20.07 13.40
N GLU A 522 30.65 20.39 13.27
CA GLU A 522 30.08 20.90 12.02
C GLU A 522 30.73 22.21 11.58
N ASP A 523 30.96 23.16 12.50
CA ASP A 523 31.59 24.45 12.18
C ASP A 523 33.05 24.29 11.77
N LEU A 524 33.82 23.51 12.53
CA LEU A 524 35.22 23.20 12.21
C LEU A 524 35.34 22.46 10.86
N TYR A 525 34.41 21.56 10.55
CA TYR A 525 34.37 20.86 9.27
C TYR A 525 34.06 21.80 8.10
N LYS A 526 33.04 22.67 8.22
CA LYS A 526 32.63 23.61 7.16
C LYS A 526 33.72 24.62 6.82
N ASN A 527 34.53 25.01 7.81
CA ASN A 527 35.61 25.97 7.65
C ASN A 527 36.92 25.34 7.12
N GLY A 528 36.96 24.02 6.89
CA GLY A 528 38.14 23.32 6.35
C GLY A 528 39.26 23.11 7.36
N ASP A 529 39.01 23.34 8.65
CA ASP A 529 39.97 23.08 9.72
C ASP A 529 40.10 21.58 10.05
N LEU A 530 39.18 20.75 9.52
CA LEU A 530 39.16 19.30 9.66
C LEU A 530 39.30 18.64 8.29
N ASP A 531 40.27 17.73 8.13
CA ASP A 531 40.42 16.90 6.94
C ASP A 531 40.32 15.41 7.30
N PRO A 532 39.14 14.75 7.11
CA PRO A 532 38.86 13.35 7.45
C PRO A 532 39.94 12.33 7.03
N LYS A 533 40.78 12.67 6.06
CA LYS A 533 41.85 11.80 5.55
C LYS A 533 43.16 11.89 6.33
N LYS A 534 43.33 12.88 7.23
CA LYS A 534 44.54 13.07 8.07
C LYS A 534 44.43 12.44 9.47
N PHE A 535 43.49 11.51 9.67
CA PHE A 535 42.98 11.06 10.99
C PHE A 535 43.64 9.80 11.57
N THR A 536 44.85 9.43 11.15
CA THR A 536 45.41 8.10 11.43
C THR A 536 46.07 7.91 12.80
N GLU A 537 46.13 8.95 13.66
CA GLU A 537 46.95 8.94 14.89
C GLU A 537 46.20 9.33 16.18
N GLY A 538 44.90 9.07 16.29
CA GLY A 538 44.19 9.11 17.58
C GLY A 538 43.79 10.49 18.11
N ASP A 539 44.40 11.58 17.64
CA ASP A 539 44.03 12.96 18.01
C ASP A 539 43.62 13.78 16.78
N LEU A 540 42.52 14.52 16.91
CA LEU A 540 42.05 15.43 15.88
C LEU A 540 42.84 16.75 15.95
N LYS A 541 43.74 16.94 14.97
CA LYS A 541 44.63 18.11 14.93
C LYS A 541 44.00 19.27 14.17
N ILE A 542 43.90 20.44 14.80
CA ILE A 542 43.42 21.68 14.19
C ILE A 542 44.42 22.85 14.38
N PRO A 543 44.38 23.87 13.52
CA PRO A 543 45.29 25.01 13.63
C PRO A 543 45.15 25.77 14.97
N LYS A 544 46.29 26.19 15.53
CA LYS A 544 46.40 26.93 16.81
C LYS A 544 45.53 28.17 16.91
N TYR A 545 45.30 28.90 15.81
CA TYR A 545 44.47 30.10 15.80
C TYR A 545 43.01 29.84 16.23
N ARG A 546 42.54 28.58 16.19
CA ARG A 546 41.20 28.19 16.68
C ARG A 546 41.07 28.17 18.20
N SER A 547 42.15 28.37 18.95
CA SER A 547 42.13 28.41 20.42
C SER A 547 41.15 29.42 21.00
N PHE A 548 41.06 30.63 20.43
CA PHE A 548 40.09 31.66 20.84
C PHE A 548 38.65 31.28 20.54
N TYR A 549 38.43 30.66 19.39
CA TYR A 549 37.11 30.19 19.01
C TYR A 549 36.62 29.12 19.99
N LEU A 550 37.48 28.15 20.34
CA LEU A 550 37.16 27.10 21.32
C LEU A 550 36.88 27.66 22.72
N ASP A 551 37.74 28.53 23.25
CA ASP A 551 37.49 29.13 24.58
C ASP A 551 36.20 29.96 24.58
N ALA A 552 35.94 30.74 23.53
CA ALA A 552 34.68 31.49 23.41
C ALA A 552 33.45 30.55 23.33
N PHE A 553 33.54 29.47 22.55
CA PHE A 553 32.49 28.47 22.39
C PHE A 553 32.14 27.81 23.74
N ILE A 554 33.15 27.35 24.48
CA ILE A 554 33.00 26.66 25.76
C ILE A 554 32.45 27.62 26.83
N ARG A 555 33.05 28.81 26.97
CA ARG A 555 32.71 29.77 28.04
C ARG A 555 31.34 30.41 27.84
N SER A 556 30.96 30.77 26.60
CA SER A 556 29.67 31.41 26.33
C SER A 556 28.48 30.50 26.62
N ARG A 557 28.66 29.17 26.46
CA ARG A 557 27.63 28.15 26.66
C ARG A 557 27.72 27.38 27.98
N LYS A 558 28.76 27.61 28.79
CA LYS A 558 29.01 26.92 30.07
C LYS A 558 29.05 25.39 29.93
N LEU A 559 29.87 24.91 28.99
CA LEU A 559 29.96 23.50 28.63
C LEU A 559 30.91 22.74 29.56
N ASP A 560 30.40 22.22 30.68
CA ASP A 560 31.21 21.51 31.69
C ASP A 560 31.73 20.14 31.20
N HIS A 561 31.16 19.58 30.13
CA HIS A 561 31.62 18.34 29.50
C HIS A 561 32.77 18.54 28.48
N MET A 562 33.19 19.79 28.27
CA MET A 562 34.31 20.16 27.41
C MET A 562 35.50 20.60 28.25
N GLU A 563 36.52 19.75 28.34
CA GLU A 563 37.71 19.97 29.15
C GLU A 563 38.85 20.62 28.34
N GLU A 564 39.64 21.47 28.98
CA GLU A 564 40.80 22.13 28.35
C GLU A 564 42.08 21.84 29.15
N ASN A 565 43.18 21.51 28.45
CA ASN A 565 44.48 21.35 29.11
C ASN A 565 45.05 22.71 29.58
N VAL A 566 46.04 22.63 30.48
CA VAL A 566 46.65 23.83 31.07
C VAL A 566 47.32 24.70 30.01
N ASP A 567 47.93 24.10 28.99
CA ASP A 567 48.64 24.85 27.96
C ASP A 567 47.70 25.60 27.02
N LEU A 568 46.51 25.07 26.71
CA LEU A 568 45.47 25.78 25.98
C LEU A 568 44.94 26.98 26.77
N LYS A 569 44.68 26.80 28.07
CA LYS A 569 44.27 27.92 28.95
C LYS A 569 45.34 29.02 28.98
N ARG A 570 46.61 28.64 29.17
CA ARG A 570 47.73 29.58 29.13
C ARG A 570 47.87 30.27 27.78
N LEU A 571 47.68 29.55 26.68
CA LEU A 571 47.73 30.11 25.33
C LEU A 571 46.71 31.24 25.17
N VAL A 572 45.46 30.98 25.53
CA VAL A 572 44.35 31.95 25.44
C VAL A 572 44.58 33.13 26.40
N GLU A 573 44.98 32.86 27.64
CA GLU A 573 45.30 33.91 28.62
C GLU A 573 46.47 34.79 28.16
N SER A 574 47.50 34.22 27.55
CA SER A 574 48.68 34.97 27.09
C SER A 574 48.37 36.02 26.02
N VAL A 575 47.33 35.79 25.21
CA VAL A 575 46.86 36.75 24.20
C VAL A 575 45.87 37.74 24.79
N LYS A 576 44.96 37.28 25.65
CA LYS A 576 44.03 38.17 26.37
C LYS A 576 44.79 39.20 27.22
N ASN A 577 45.92 38.80 27.80
CA ASN A 577 46.79 39.65 28.60
C ASN A 577 47.97 40.24 27.77
N GLY A 578 47.96 40.06 26.44
CA GLY A 578 49.05 40.47 25.53
C GLY A 578 49.31 41.98 25.49
N GLU A 579 48.45 42.80 26.08
CA GLU A 579 48.73 44.23 26.32
C GLU A 579 49.98 44.46 27.19
N GLU A 580 50.46 43.44 27.92
CA GLU A 580 51.65 43.53 28.78
C GLU A 580 52.99 43.22 28.07
N ARG A 581 52.98 42.73 26.82
CA ARG A 581 54.23 42.45 26.07
C ARG A 581 54.66 43.65 25.24
N GLU A 582 55.80 44.26 25.61
CA GLU A 582 56.41 45.36 24.84
C GLU A 582 57.39 44.84 23.77
N TYR A 583 56.97 44.86 22.51
CA TYR A 583 57.85 44.65 21.35
C TYR A 583 58.63 45.92 21.03
N LYS A 584 59.91 45.75 20.69
CA LYS A 584 60.75 46.87 20.23
C LYS A 584 60.19 47.42 18.92
N LEU A 585 60.03 48.75 18.86
CA LEU A 585 59.61 49.43 17.66
C LEU A 585 60.65 49.27 16.53
N PRO A 586 60.23 49.20 15.25
CA PRO A 586 61.16 49.02 14.13
C PRO A 586 62.14 50.18 14.02
N THR A 587 63.43 49.86 13.85
CA THR A 587 64.45 50.87 13.56
C THR A 587 64.38 51.23 12.08
N GLY A 588 64.12 52.50 11.76
CA GLY A 588 63.99 53.00 10.38
C GLY A 588 62.76 53.88 10.12
N ILE A 589 61.89 54.07 11.12
CA ILE A 589 60.76 54.99 11.04
C ILE A 589 61.27 56.42 11.29
N THR A 590 61.14 57.30 10.30
CA THR A 590 61.58 58.71 10.35
C THR A 590 60.53 59.66 10.93
N ALA A 591 59.55 59.13 11.67
CA ALA A 591 58.42 59.86 12.24
C ALA A 591 58.07 59.37 13.65
N ASP A 592 57.58 60.27 14.50
CA ASP A 592 57.11 59.93 15.85
C ASP A 592 55.75 59.20 15.78
N LEU A 593 55.71 57.98 16.32
CA LEU A 593 54.47 57.20 16.38
C LEU A 593 53.56 57.73 17.49
N ARG A 594 52.29 58.00 17.14
CA ARG A 594 51.26 58.34 18.13
C ARG A 594 50.95 57.13 19.01
N ALA A 595 50.48 57.37 20.24
CA ALA A 595 50.21 56.32 21.22
C ALA A 595 49.30 55.18 20.69
N TYR A 596 48.28 55.50 19.88
CA TYR A 596 47.43 54.47 19.26
C TYR A 596 48.14 53.65 18.17
N GLN A 597 49.13 54.23 17.47
CA GLN A 597 49.93 53.53 16.46
C GLN A 597 50.92 52.57 17.12
N VAL A 598 51.52 52.99 18.23
CA VAL A 598 52.32 52.10 19.08
C VAL A 598 51.45 50.95 19.57
N ARG A 599 50.26 51.23 20.14
CA ARG A 599 49.32 50.19 20.58
C ARG A 599 48.92 49.24 19.44
N GLY A 600 48.61 49.77 18.26
CA GLY A 600 48.29 48.97 17.08
C GLY A 600 49.47 48.10 16.61
N TYR A 601 50.70 48.61 16.65
CA TYR A 601 51.91 47.84 16.34
C TYR A 601 52.16 46.73 17.35
N GLN A 602 52.06 47.04 18.65
CA GLN A 602 52.17 46.03 19.72
C GLN A 602 51.12 44.93 19.54
N TRP A 603 49.89 45.30 19.19
CA TRP A 603 48.81 44.35 18.94
C TRP A 603 49.07 43.47 17.70
N MET A 604 49.49 44.05 16.58
CA MET A 604 49.84 43.28 15.38
C MET A 604 51.06 42.37 15.60
N LYS A 605 52.05 42.82 16.38
CA LYS A 605 53.21 42.01 16.75
C LYS A 605 52.86 40.87 17.68
N ASN A 606 51.97 41.11 18.63
CA ASN A 606 51.39 40.04 19.45
C ASN A 606 50.68 39.02 18.57
N LEU A 607 49.81 39.46 17.64
CA LEU A 607 49.09 38.54 16.74
C LEU A 607 50.01 37.75 15.80
N GLN A 608 51.15 38.31 15.40
CA GLN A 608 52.11 37.62 14.52
C GLN A 608 52.67 36.32 15.13
N GLU A 609 52.65 36.17 16.45
CA GLU A 609 53.13 34.98 17.17
C GLU A 609 52.10 33.82 17.19
N PHE A 610 50.91 34.03 16.60
CA PHE A 610 49.77 33.11 16.59
C PHE A 610 49.24 32.92 15.17
#